data_AF-A0A1V0FYN8-F1
#
_entry.id   AF-A0A1V0FYN8-F1
#
_cell.length_a   1.000
_cell.length_b   1.000
_cell.length_c   1.000
_cell.angle_alpha   90.00
_cell.angle_beta   90.00
_cell.angle_gamma   90.00
#
_symmetry.space_group_name_H-M   'P 1'
#
loop_
_entity.id
_entity.type
_entity.pdbx_description
1 polymer ?
#
loop_
_entity_poly.entity_id
_entity_poly.type
_entity_poly.pdbx_seq_one_letter_code
_entity_poly.pdbx_strand_id
1 'polypeptide(L)'
;MHQSRLAKTAHMATKIAGFKTQLKTATKEAVDKLINDAIFGADNGEGEIQKGASGSAAGRTANAWNTGGAVNGKETIDYALMCLCLGACSGEAPKPCDEKGTAPVDRAGIAGNAKTGYDAVRKLCPKAITAPVEAAEIRQAIADIRRKIKLNANVGYLGFYAATGCNCSSGSGI
;
A
#
# COMPACT_ATOMS: atom_id res chain seq x y z
N MET A 1 -44.66 -32.37 18.03
CA MET A 1 -43.28 -32.29 17.47
C MET A 1 -43.14 -31.51 16.15
N HIS A 2 -44.20 -31.23 15.38
CA HIS A 2 -44.08 -30.50 14.10
C HIS A 2 -43.84 -28.98 14.20
N GLN A 3 -44.40 -28.29 15.20
CA GLN A 3 -44.19 -26.83 15.35
C GLN A 3 -42.72 -26.44 15.61
N SER A 4 -41.96 -27.29 16.30
CA SER A 4 -40.53 -27.07 16.54
C SER A 4 -39.69 -27.13 15.26
N ARG A 5 -40.10 -27.93 14.26
CA ARG A 5 -39.38 -28.07 12.99
C ARG A 5 -39.62 -26.85 12.09
N LEU A 6 -40.87 -26.38 12.00
CA LEU A 6 -41.22 -25.17 11.25
C LEU A 6 -40.51 -23.92 11.80
N ALA A 7 -40.46 -23.75 13.12
CA ALA A 7 -39.74 -22.64 13.75
C ALA A 7 -38.23 -22.65 13.45
N LYS A 8 -37.60 -23.83 13.46
CA LYS A 8 -36.18 -23.98 13.07
C LYS A 8 -35.95 -23.64 11.60
N THR A 9 -36.82 -24.11 10.70
CA THR A 9 -36.72 -23.79 9.27
C THR A 9 -36.89 -22.30 9.01
N ALA A 10 -37.85 -21.64 9.67
CA ALA A 10 -38.04 -20.19 9.56
C ALA A 10 -36.79 -19.42 10.04
N HIS A 11 -36.20 -19.82 11.16
CA HIS A 11 -34.97 -19.20 11.67
C HIS A 11 -33.79 -19.35 10.70
N MET A 12 -33.61 -20.54 10.10
CA MET A 12 -32.58 -20.76 9.09
C MET A 12 -32.83 -19.92 7.83
N ALA A 13 -34.07 -19.80 7.36
CA ALA A 13 -34.42 -18.95 6.23
C ALA A 13 -34.10 -17.48 6.49
N THR A 14 -34.40 -16.97 7.69
CA THR A 14 -34.04 -15.60 8.10
C THR A 14 -32.52 -15.41 8.12
N LYS A 15 -31.75 -16.37 8.65
CA LYS A 15 -30.29 -16.30 8.63
C LYS A 15 -29.73 -16.30 7.21
N ILE A 16 -30.25 -17.15 6.33
CA ILE A 16 -29.85 -17.20 4.92
C ILE A 16 -30.15 -15.87 4.22
N ALA A 17 -31.34 -15.29 4.45
CA ALA A 17 -31.69 -13.98 3.91
C ALA A 17 -30.74 -12.87 4.41
N GLY A 18 -30.39 -12.90 5.70
CA GLY A 18 -29.40 -12.00 6.29
C GLY A 18 -28.02 -12.11 5.63
N PHE A 19 -27.50 -13.34 5.48
CA PHE A 19 -26.24 -13.58 4.78
C PHE A 19 -26.29 -13.16 3.31
N LYS A 20 -27.40 -13.43 2.62
CA LYS A 20 -27.59 -13.00 1.23
C LYS A 20 -27.55 -11.49 1.09
N THR A 21 -28.10 -10.74 2.05
CA THR A 21 -28.02 -9.27 2.08
C THR A 21 -26.59 -8.78 2.31
N GLN A 22 -25.83 -9.40 3.22
CA GLN A 22 -24.42 -9.05 3.45
C GLN A 22 -23.54 -9.37 2.23
N LEU A 23 -23.79 -10.50 1.56
CA LEU A 23 -23.06 -10.89 0.34
C LEU A 23 -23.34 -9.97 -0.85
N LYS A 24 -24.48 -9.27 -0.88
CA LYS A 24 -24.77 -8.27 -1.92
C LYS A 24 -23.88 -7.03 -1.84
N THR A 25 -23.33 -6.72 -0.66
CA THR A 25 -22.45 -5.55 -0.47
C THR A 25 -20.98 -5.94 -0.44
N ALA A 26 -20.65 -7.16 -0.01
CA ALA A 26 -19.29 -7.73 -0.06
C ALA A 26 -18.97 -8.37 -1.42
N THR A 27 -19.22 -7.64 -2.52
CA THR A 27 -18.90 -8.13 -3.86
C THR A 27 -17.40 -8.01 -4.15
N LYS A 28 -16.92 -8.73 -5.16
CA LYS A 28 -15.54 -8.63 -5.63
C LYS A 28 -15.19 -7.18 -5.98
N GLU A 29 -16.08 -6.49 -6.69
CA GLU A 29 -15.90 -5.11 -7.11
C GLU A 29 -15.79 -4.15 -5.92
N ALA A 30 -16.58 -4.37 -4.87
CA ALA A 30 -16.49 -3.57 -3.65
C ALA A 30 -15.14 -3.78 -2.93
N VAL A 31 -14.68 -5.03 -2.86
CA VAL A 31 -13.37 -5.37 -2.27
C VAL A 31 -12.22 -4.81 -3.10
N ASP A 32 -12.27 -4.96 -4.43
CA ASP A 32 -11.27 -4.44 -5.34
C ASP A 32 -11.13 -2.91 -5.21
N LYS A 33 -12.25 -2.19 -5.08
CA LYS A 33 -12.23 -0.73 -4.86
C LYS A 33 -11.54 -0.35 -3.56
N LEU A 34 -11.83 -1.06 -2.47
CA LEU A 34 -11.18 -0.81 -1.17
C LEU A 34 -9.67 -1.09 -1.24
N ILE A 35 -9.27 -2.17 -1.92
CA ILE A 35 -7.86 -2.48 -2.14
C ILE A 35 -7.21 -1.39 -2.99
N ASN A 36 -7.86 -0.94 -4.06
CA ASN A 36 -7.33 0.10 -4.93
C ASN A 36 -7.22 1.44 -4.20
N ASP A 37 -8.18 1.79 -3.36
CA ASP A 37 -8.13 3.01 -2.55
C ASP A 37 -6.99 2.96 -1.52
N ALA A 38 -6.76 1.82 -0.88
CA ALA A 38 -5.62 1.63 0.01
C ALA A 38 -4.27 1.73 -0.74
N ILE A 39 -4.20 1.21 -1.97
CA ILE A 39 -2.96 1.23 -2.75
C ILE A 39 -2.67 2.60 -3.35
N PHE A 40 -3.66 3.24 -3.97
CA PHE A 40 -3.48 4.41 -4.84
C PHE A 40 -4.26 5.65 -4.39
N GLY A 41 -5.15 5.53 -3.40
CA GLY A 41 -6.01 6.62 -2.93
C GLY A 41 -7.20 6.91 -3.84
N ALA A 42 -7.57 5.97 -4.73
CA ALA A 42 -8.69 6.06 -5.64
C ALA A 42 -9.44 4.72 -5.73
N ASP A 43 -10.74 4.74 -6.04
CA ASP A 43 -11.54 3.53 -6.20
C ASP A 43 -11.09 2.67 -7.41
N ASN A 44 -10.39 3.25 -8.39
CA ASN A 44 -9.86 2.57 -9.56
C ASN A 44 -8.60 3.24 -10.13
N GLY A 45 -7.84 2.48 -10.94
CA GLY A 45 -6.62 2.97 -11.58
C GLY A 45 -5.50 3.31 -10.60
N GLU A 46 -4.42 3.94 -11.09
CA GLU A 46 -3.23 4.23 -10.26
C GLU A 46 -3.31 5.62 -9.59
N GLY A 47 -4.52 6.15 -9.36
CA GLY A 47 -4.75 7.40 -8.62
C GLY A 47 -4.00 8.61 -9.19
N GLU A 48 -3.13 9.21 -8.36
CA GLU A 48 -2.26 10.31 -8.79
C GLU A 48 -1.01 9.82 -9.56
N ILE A 49 -0.54 8.58 -9.34
CA ILE A 49 0.66 8.06 -10.03
C ILE A 49 0.48 8.06 -11.54
N GLN A 50 -0.67 7.59 -12.04
CA GLN A 50 -0.97 7.58 -13.48
C GLN A 50 -0.93 8.97 -14.14
N LYS A 51 -1.03 10.07 -13.37
CA LYS A 51 -1.01 11.44 -13.90
C LYS A 51 0.41 11.96 -14.15
N GLY A 52 1.45 11.18 -13.86
CA GLY A 52 2.85 11.54 -14.12
C GLY A 52 3.26 12.83 -13.42
N ALA A 53 3.64 13.86 -14.19
CA ALA A 53 4.11 15.12 -13.64
C ALA A 53 3.05 15.85 -12.80
N SER A 54 1.78 15.85 -13.23
CA SER A 54 0.69 16.51 -12.50
C SER A 54 0.39 15.81 -11.18
N GLY A 55 0.51 14.48 -11.13
CA GLY A 55 0.36 13.72 -9.88
C GLY A 55 1.54 13.87 -8.92
N SER A 56 2.73 14.16 -9.46
CA SER A 56 3.91 14.49 -8.66
C SER A 56 3.72 15.81 -7.89
N ALA A 57 3.07 16.79 -8.53
CA ALA A 57 2.75 18.09 -7.93
C ALA A 57 1.72 18.00 -6.78
N ALA A 58 0.94 16.90 -6.68
CA ALA A 58 -0.03 16.68 -5.62
C ALA A 58 0.57 16.21 -4.27
N GLY A 59 1.89 16.33 -4.10
CA GLY A 59 2.59 15.98 -2.85
C GLY A 59 3.47 14.73 -2.93
N ARG A 60 3.56 14.07 -4.10
CA ARG A 60 4.49 12.95 -4.33
C ARG A 60 5.91 13.44 -4.62
N THR A 61 6.48 14.14 -3.64
CA THR A 61 7.82 14.72 -3.70
C THR A 61 8.75 14.02 -2.72
N ALA A 62 10.06 14.15 -2.92
CA ALA A 62 11.11 13.67 -2.02
C ALA A 62 10.90 13.99 -0.52
N ASN A 63 10.23 15.11 -0.20
CA ASN A 63 10.07 15.58 1.19
C ASN A 63 8.94 14.88 1.95
N ALA A 64 7.98 14.28 1.26
CA ALA A 64 6.83 13.64 1.89
C ALA A 64 7.14 12.23 2.46
N TRP A 65 8.38 11.74 2.31
CA TRP A 65 8.85 10.49 2.92
C TRP A 65 8.88 10.53 4.45
N ASN A 66 9.09 11.71 5.05
CA ASN A 66 9.04 11.89 6.51
C ASN A 66 7.62 11.95 7.07
N THR A 67 6.60 12.08 6.21
CA THR A 67 5.21 12.32 6.62
C THR A 67 4.29 11.18 6.18
N GLY A 68 4.84 9.98 5.97
CA GLY A 68 4.07 8.82 5.48
C GLY A 68 3.54 8.98 4.06
N GLY A 69 3.93 10.05 3.36
CA GLY A 69 3.57 10.24 1.96
C GLY A 69 2.15 10.65 1.67
N ALA A 70 1.49 11.35 2.59
CA ALA A 70 0.11 11.78 2.40
C ALA A 70 -0.05 12.59 1.10
N VAL A 71 -0.79 12.04 0.14
CA VAL A 71 -1.19 12.70 -1.11
C VAL A 71 -2.66 13.05 -0.98
N ASN A 72 -3.00 14.34 -1.06
CA ASN A 72 -4.37 14.82 -0.83
C ASN A 72 -4.99 14.31 0.49
N GLY A 73 -4.18 14.18 1.55
CA GLY A 73 -4.61 13.68 2.86
C GLY A 73 -4.76 12.15 2.96
N LYS A 74 -4.32 11.39 1.95
CA LYS A 74 -4.32 9.92 1.96
C LYS A 74 -2.91 9.35 1.99
N GLU A 75 -2.64 8.49 2.96
CA GLU A 75 -1.41 7.69 3.07
C GLU A 75 -1.60 6.38 2.29
N THR A 76 -0.85 6.22 1.20
CA THR A 76 -1.10 5.19 0.18
C THR A 76 0.05 4.20 0.10
N ILE A 77 -0.25 2.91 -0.15
CA ILE A 77 0.77 1.84 -0.16
C ILE A 77 1.75 2.04 -1.31
N ASP A 78 1.29 2.52 -2.47
CA ASP A 78 2.14 2.77 -3.64
C ASP A 78 3.30 3.74 -3.32
N TYR A 79 3.02 4.78 -2.55
CA TYR A 79 3.97 5.80 -2.17
C TYR A 79 4.89 5.30 -1.07
N ALA A 80 4.36 4.65 -0.04
CA ALA A 80 5.16 4.02 1.00
C ALA A 80 6.18 3.02 0.39
N LEU A 81 5.75 2.24 -0.60
CA LEU A 81 6.62 1.33 -1.34
C LEU A 81 7.72 2.08 -2.11
N MET A 82 7.38 3.21 -2.74
CA MET A 82 8.37 4.07 -3.41
C MET A 82 9.39 4.66 -2.42
N CYS A 83 8.97 5.08 -1.22
CA CYS A 83 9.88 5.57 -0.17
C CYS A 83 10.91 4.50 0.21
N LEU A 84 10.45 3.26 0.39
CA LEU A 84 11.27 2.14 0.84
C LEU A 84 12.24 1.63 -0.21
N CYS A 85 11.89 1.76 -1.50
CA CYS A 85 12.57 1.04 -2.57
C CYS A 85 13.32 1.92 -3.57
N LEU A 86 13.04 3.22 -3.64
CA LEU A 86 13.77 4.11 -4.54
C LEU A 86 15.14 4.46 -3.94
N GLY A 87 16.17 4.09 -4.69
CA GLY A 87 17.50 3.83 -4.15
C GLY A 87 18.57 4.86 -4.49
N ALA A 88 18.27 6.13 -4.71
CA ALA A 88 19.34 7.08 -4.99
C ALA A 88 19.07 8.50 -4.49
N CYS A 89 20.08 9.05 -3.82
CA CYS A 89 20.27 10.46 -3.51
C CYS A 89 21.74 10.79 -3.70
N SER A 90 22.03 11.72 -4.62
CA SER A 90 23.32 12.43 -4.72
C SER A 90 24.57 11.58 -4.43
N GLY A 91 24.84 10.57 -5.26
CA GLY A 91 26.12 9.85 -5.29
C GLY A 91 26.16 8.48 -4.62
N GLU A 92 25.18 8.14 -3.79
CA GLU A 92 25.00 6.78 -3.26
C GLU A 92 23.78 6.13 -3.92
N ALA A 93 23.92 4.86 -4.29
CA ALA A 93 22.86 4.05 -4.89
C ALA A 93 22.44 2.92 -3.94
N PRO A 94 21.92 3.20 -2.73
CA PRO A 94 21.42 2.16 -1.85
C PRO A 94 20.35 1.34 -2.59
N LYS A 95 20.41 0.02 -2.49
CA LYS A 95 19.49 -0.90 -3.17
C LYS A 95 18.61 -1.65 -2.15
N PRO A 96 17.72 -0.94 -1.45
CA PRO A 96 17.07 -1.46 -0.24
C PRO A 96 16.09 -2.60 -0.50
N CYS A 97 15.46 -2.64 -1.69
CA CYS A 97 14.46 -3.66 -2.03
C CYS A 97 14.97 -4.76 -2.97
N ASP A 98 16.07 -4.53 -3.68
CA ASP A 98 16.71 -5.54 -4.54
C ASP A 98 18.17 -5.16 -4.81
N GLU A 99 19.12 -5.93 -4.28
CA GLU A 99 20.56 -5.73 -4.46
C GLU A 99 21.00 -5.74 -5.95
N LYS A 100 20.19 -6.34 -6.83
CA LYS A 100 20.46 -6.45 -8.27
C LYS A 100 19.74 -5.38 -9.08
N GLY A 101 18.64 -4.84 -8.56
CA GLY A 101 17.80 -3.85 -9.20
C GLY A 101 18.31 -2.43 -8.96
N THR A 102 18.40 -1.63 -10.02
CA THR A 102 18.54 -0.17 -9.90
C THR A 102 17.27 0.44 -10.45
N ALA A 103 16.53 1.18 -9.63
CA ALA A 103 15.43 1.99 -10.15
C ALA A 103 16.02 3.07 -11.09
N PRO A 104 15.47 3.29 -12.29
CA PRO A 104 15.96 4.27 -13.26
C PRO A 104 15.68 5.72 -12.84
N VAL A 105 14.95 5.93 -11.75
CA VAL A 105 14.59 7.23 -11.19
C VAL A 105 15.07 7.28 -9.76
N ASP A 106 15.86 8.31 -9.45
CA ASP A 106 16.31 8.61 -8.11
C ASP A 106 15.31 9.53 -7.37
N ARG A 107 15.56 9.80 -6.09
CA ARG A 107 14.69 10.68 -5.29
C ARG A 107 14.52 12.06 -5.92
N ALA A 108 15.60 12.62 -6.48
CA ALA A 108 15.58 13.95 -7.09
C ALA A 108 14.75 13.99 -8.36
N GLY A 109 14.77 12.91 -9.14
CA GLY A 109 14.04 12.75 -10.39
C GLY A 109 12.57 12.34 -10.21
N ILE A 110 12.10 12.05 -8.99
CA ILE A 110 10.71 11.62 -8.76
C ILE A 110 9.70 12.71 -9.15
N ALA A 111 10.07 13.98 -8.97
CA ALA A 111 9.25 15.11 -9.39
C ALA A 111 9.14 15.09 -10.92
N GLY A 112 7.93 14.90 -11.43
CA GLY A 112 7.71 14.74 -12.88
C GLY A 112 7.64 13.28 -13.33
N ASN A 113 8.24 12.35 -12.58
CA ASN A 113 8.45 10.95 -12.99
C ASN A 113 7.92 9.92 -11.98
N ALA A 114 6.94 10.29 -11.14
CA ALA A 114 6.39 9.38 -10.12
C ALA A 114 5.92 8.04 -10.70
N LYS A 115 5.30 8.03 -11.89
CA LYS A 115 4.91 6.80 -12.59
C LYS A 115 6.11 5.91 -12.94
N THR A 116 7.13 6.49 -13.54
CA THR A 116 8.35 5.74 -13.93
C THR A 116 9.03 5.14 -12.71
N GLY A 117 9.11 5.90 -11.61
CA GLY A 117 9.63 5.40 -10.34
C GLY A 117 8.80 4.24 -9.77
N TYR A 118 7.48 4.40 -9.74
CA TYR A 118 6.56 3.34 -9.31
C TYR A 118 6.67 2.08 -10.16
N ASP A 119 6.60 2.21 -11.49
CA ASP A 119 6.67 1.08 -12.41
C ASP A 119 7.99 0.31 -12.26
N ALA A 120 9.09 1.00 -11.96
CA ALA A 120 10.38 0.38 -11.70
C ALA A 120 10.38 -0.43 -10.40
N VAL A 121 9.86 0.14 -9.31
CA VAL A 121 9.76 -0.56 -8.02
C VAL A 121 8.77 -1.74 -8.12
N ARG A 122 7.66 -1.55 -8.82
CA ARG A 122 6.62 -2.57 -8.98
C ARG A 122 7.14 -3.82 -9.71
N LYS A 123 8.13 -3.67 -10.59
CA LYS A 123 8.83 -4.78 -11.28
C LYS A 123 9.70 -5.61 -10.34
N LEU A 124 10.11 -5.06 -9.20
CA LEU A 124 10.87 -5.80 -8.17
C LEU A 124 9.95 -6.73 -7.37
N CYS A 125 8.66 -6.41 -7.28
CA CYS A 125 7.70 -7.24 -6.57
C CYS A 125 7.49 -8.58 -7.31
N PRO A 126 7.30 -9.69 -6.58
CA PRO A 126 6.87 -10.96 -7.17
C PRO A 126 5.61 -10.79 -8.04
N LYS A 127 5.48 -11.66 -9.05
CA LYS A 127 4.25 -11.72 -9.85
C LYS A 127 3.07 -12.02 -8.93
N ALA A 128 1.96 -11.33 -9.17
CA ALA A 128 0.73 -11.59 -8.44
C ALA A 128 0.29 -13.04 -8.67
N ILE A 129 -0.12 -13.69 -7.59
CA ILE A 129 -0.78 -14.99 -7.63
C ILE A 129 -2.20 -14.81 -8.16
N THR A 130 -2.69 -15.78 -8.95
CA THR A 130 -4.04 -15.76 -9.55
C THR A 130 -5.14 -16.20 -8.59
N ALA A 131 -4.78 -16.69 -7.41
CA ALA A 131 -5.73 -17.10 -6.39
C ALA A 131 -6.46 -15.88 -5.79
N PRO A 132 -7.75 -16.02 -5.40
CA PRO A 132 -8.43 -15.00 -4.63
C PRO A 132 -7.69 -14.70 -3.33
N VAL A 133 -7.53 -13.41 -3.01
CA VAL A 133 -6.94 -12.99 -1.74
C VAL A 133 -7.94 -13.25 -0.62
N GLU A 134 -7.51 -14.00 0.40
CA GLU A 134 -8.32 -14.28 1.57
C GLU A 134 -8.21 -13.16 2.62
N ALA A 135 -9.29 -12.97 3.39
CA ALA A 135 -9.28 -12.00 4.48
C ALA A 135 -8.23 -12.31 5.56
N ALA A 136 -7.85 -13.58 5.73
CA ALA A 136 -6.77 -13.97 6.65
C ALA A 136 -5.40 -13.49 6.15
N GLU A 137 -5.13 -13.59 4.85
CA GLU A 137 -3.88 -13.14 4.23
C GLU A 137 -3.70 -11.62 4.36
N ILE A 138 -4.76 -10.85 4.13
CA ILE A 138 -4.72 -9.38 4.31
C ILE A 138 -4.40 -9.02 5.76
N ARG A 139 -5.06 -9.67 6.72
CA ARG A 139 -4.81 -9.43 8.16
C ARG A 139 -3.39 -9.80 8.56
N GLN A 140 -2.88 -10.90 8.03
CA GLN A 140 -1.51 -11.33 8.26
C GLN A 140 -0.50 -10.31 7.69
N ALA A 141 -0.71 -9.85 6.45
CA ALA A 141 0.14 -8.83 5.83
C ALA A 141 0.18 -7.52 6.66
N ILE A 142 -0.97 -7.05 7.15
CA ILE A 142 -1.04 -5.88 8.04
C ILE A 142 -0.26 -6.13 9.34
N ALA A 143 -0.44 -7.31 9.96
CA ALA A 143 0.28 -7.66 11.17
C ALA A 143 1.80 -7.72 10.93
N ASP A 144 2.24 -8.21 9.78
CA ASP A 144 3.66 -8.32 9.40
C ASP A 144 4.30 -6.96 9.22
N ILE A 145 3.61 -6.03 8.54
CA ILE A 145 4.05 -4.64 8.40
C ILE A 145 4.18 -3.97 9.78
N ARG A 146 3.17 -4.12 10.64
CA ARG A 146 3.20 -3.55 12.01
C ARG A 146 4.41 -4.03 12.83
N ARG A 147 4.80 -5.31 12.69
CA ARG A 147 5.97 -5.85 13.40
C ARG A 147 7.31 -5.34 12.85
N LYS A 148 7.32 -4.86 11.60
CA LYS A 148 8.51 -4.27 10.97
C LYS A 148 8.70 -2.80 11.35
N ILE A 149 7.66 -2.11 11.79
CA ILE A 149 7.77 -0.73 12.29
C ILE A 149 8.61 -0.72 13.57
N LYS A 150 9.64 0.11 13.61
CA LYS A 150 10.51 0.34 14.78
C LYS A 150 10.26 1.72 15.35
N LEU A 151 10.20 1.82 16.67
CA LEU A 151 10.05 3.10 17.35
C LEU A 151 11.43 3.67 17.69
N ASN A 152 11.65 4.94 17.33
CA ASN A 152 12.77 5.74 17.81
C ASN A 152 12.27 7.13 18.20
N ALA A 153 12.55 7.57 19.42
CA ALA A 153 12.11 8.86 19.96
C ALA A 153 10.61 9.16 19.75
N ASN A 154 9.74 8.16 19.95
CA ASN A 154 8.29 8.20 19.73
C ASN A 154 7.83 8.35 18.26
N VAL A 155 8.74 8.22 17.30
CA VAL A 155 8.43 8.17 15.87
C VAL A 155 8.56 6.74 15.37
N GLY A 156 7.58 6.29 14.60
CA GLY A 156 7.58 4.97 13.97
C GLY A 156 8.23 5.00 12.59
N TYR A 157 9.19 4.12 12.37
CA TYR A 157 9.92 3.97 11.12
C TYR A 157 9.66 2.60 10.52
N LEU A 158 9.26 2.58 9.25
CA LEU A 158 9.26 1.39 8.42
C LEU A 158 10.44 1.53 7.46
N GLY A 159 11.42 0.64 7.53
CA GLY A 159 12.68 0.77 6.79
C GLY A 159 13.88 0.98 7.71
N PHE A 160 14.97 1.49 7.15
CA PHE A 160 16.21 1.73 7.88
C PHE A 160 16.24 3.18 8.38
N TYR A 161 16.53 3.39 9.65
CA TYR A 161 16.72 4.72 10.22
C TYR A 161 17.99 4.75 11.09
N ALA A 162 18.82 5.76 10.83
CA ALA A 162 20.04 6.09 11.55
C ALA A 162 19.98 7.49 12.19
N ALA A 163 19.61 8.53 11.43
CA ALA A 163 19.51 9.92 11.92
C ALA A 163 18.69 10.82 10.98
N THR A 164 18.25 12.00 11.43
CA THR A 164 17.79 13.13 10.57
C THR A 164 16.67 12.86 9.52
N GLY A 165 15.95 11.73 9.62
CA GLY A 165 14.75 11.43 8.82
C GLY A 165 14.95 10.40 7.70
N CYS A 166 13.86 10.11 6.98
CA CYS A 166 13.81 9.22 5.81
C CYS A 166 14.16 10.02 4.55
N ASN A 167 15.44 10.33 4.38
CA ASN A 167 15.93 11.21 3.32
C ASN A 167 16.86 10.51 2.30
N CYS A 168 16.96 9.18 2.36
CA CYS A 168 17.83 8.34 1.54
C CYS A 168 19.33 8.68 1.57
N SER A 169 19.83 9.34 2.63
CA SER A 169 21.27 9.41 2.91
C SER A 169 21.72 8.19 3.72
N SER A 170 22.88 7.60 3.40
CA SER A 170 23.47 6.49 4.17
C SER A 170 23.60 6.77 5.67
N GLY A 171 23.81 8.04 6.04
CA GLY A 171 23.88 8.48 7.44
C GLY A 171 22.53 8.80 8.08
N SER A 172 21.41 8.70 7.35
CA SER A 172 20.10 9.15 7.82
C SER A 172 19.03 8.06 7.82
N GLY A 173 18.54 7.60 6.67
CA GLY A 173 17.47 6.60 6.63
C GLY A 173 16.72 6.53 5.32
N ILE A 174 16.08 5.38 5.09
CA ILE A 174 15.16 5.06 3.99
C ILE A 174 13.82 4.71 4.62
#